data_AF-A0A7X5IB63-F1
#
_entry.id   AF-A0A7X5IB63-F1
#
_cell.length_a   1.000
_cell.length_b   1.000
_cell.length_c   1.000
_cell.angle_alpha   90.00
_cell.angle_beta   90.00
_cell.angle_gamma   90.00
#
_symmetry.space_group_name_H-M   'P 1'
#
loop_
_entity.id
_entity.type
_entity.pdbx_description
1 polymer ?
#
loop_
_entity_poly.entity_id
_entity_poly.type
_entity_poly.pdbx_seq_one_letter_code
_entity_poly.pdbx_strand_id
1 'polypeptide(L)'
;MAVNGVQSLMRKFNQLGSMEPIVYKSVRKQTLAVQHVAVKLCPVYYPKGDPIPGVSSGELRNSIFTKVEQDADATIGCVYTTKAYAPYVEFGTGPVGEANHAGISPNVPVAYRQDGWVWQDKEGGFHSTEGQPAQPFMYPALKSMEKHVITAIGNDLQAAMREVGGNQ
;
A
#
# COMPACT_ATOMS: atom_id res chain seq x y z
N MET A 1 9.11 33.58 -45.07
CA MET A 1 9.97 32.61 -44.34
C MET A 1 9.20 32.09 -43.14
N ALA A 2 8.65 30.89 -43.23
CA ALA A 2 8.07 30.24 -42.06
C ALA A 2 9.22 29.89 -41.11
N VAL A 3 9.13 30.31 -39.85
CA VAL A 3 10.15 30.00 -38.84
C VAL A 3 10.05 28.51 -38.53
N ASN A 4 10.85 27.69 -39.21
CA ASN A 4 10.85 26.21 -39.11
C ASN A 4 11.01 25.68 -37.66
N GLY A 5 11.46 26.52 -36.72
CA GLY A 5 11.53 26.18 -35.29
C GLY A 5 10.18 26.12 -34.57
N VAL A 6 9.17 26.89 -35.01
CA VAL A 6 7.88 27.01 -34.29
C VAL A 6 7.08 25.72 -34.38
N GLN A 7 7.08 25.05 -35.53
CA GLN A 7 6.39 23.76 -35.71
C GLN A 7 7.05 22.64 -34.89
N SER A 8 8.39 22.62 -34.84
CA SER A 8 9.15 21.67 -34.02
C SER A 8 8.90 21.89 -32.53
N LEU A 9 8.84 23.16 -32.09
CA LEU A 9 8.52 23.52 -30.71
C LEU A 9 7.09 23.15 -30.33
N MET A 10 6.10 23.47 -31.18
CA MET A 10 4.70 23.08 -30.96
C MET A 10 4.54 21.56 -30.90
N ARG A 11 5.29 20.81 -31.71
CA ARG A 11 5.30 19.34 -31.65
C ARG A 11 5.87 18.82 -30.33
N LYS A 12 7.01 19.36 -29.86
CA LYS A 12 7.60 18.99 -28.56
C LYS A 12 6.68 19.38 -27.40
N PHE A 13 6.06 20.55 -27.47
CA PHE A 13 5.11 21.02 -26.46
C PHE A 13 3.87 20.13 -26.38
N ASN A 14 3.32 19.71 -27.52
CA ASN A 14 2.21 18.75 -27.55
C ASN A 14 2.63 17.37 -27.03
N GLN A 15 3.86 16.92 -27.28
CA GLN A 15 4.40 15.67 -26.71
C GLN A 15 4.64 15.75 -25.20
N LEU A 16 5.05 16.91 -24.69
CA LEU A 16 5.12 17.22 -23.25
C LEU A 16 3.72 17.28 -22.63
N GLY A 17 2.72 17.78 -23.36
CA GLY A 17 1.32 17.75 -22.95
C GLY A 17 0.78 16.32 -22.77
N SER A 18 1.36 15.33 -23.45
CA SER A 18 1.01 13.91 -23.30
C SER A 18 1.89 13.15 -22.30
N MET A 19 2.30 13.77 -21.17
CA MET A 19 3.12 13.09 -20.15
C MET A 19 2.33 12.12 -19.26
N GLU A 20 1.00 12.11 -19.38
CA GLU A 20 0.08 11.25 -18.65
C GLU A 20 0.45 9.75 -18.65
N PRO A 21 0.82 9.12 -19.80
CA PRO A 21 1.17 7.70 -19.82
C PRO A 21 2.49 7.40 -19.06
N ILE A 22 3.40 8.38 -19.02
CA ILE A 22 4.66 8.28 -18.29
C ILE A 22 4.39 8.35 -16.79
N VAL A 23 3.55 9.29 -16.36
CA VAL A 23 3.08 9.39 -14.97
C VAL A 23 2.42 8.08 -14.56
N TYR A 24 1.50 7.56 -15.38
CA TYR A 24 0.82 6.28 -15.10
C TYR A 24 1.82 5.12 -14.92
N LYS A 25 2.79 4.98 -15.83
CA LYS A 25 3.80 3.93 -15.75
C LYS A 25 4.68 4.05 -14.51
N SER A 26 5.09 5.28 -14.16
CA SER A 26 5.91 5.55 -12.98
C SER A 26 5.13 5.26 -11.69
N VAL A 27 3.92 5.80 -11.56
CA VAL A 27 3.04 5.55 -10.42
C VAL A 27 2.78 4.05 -10.24
N ARG A 28 2.50 3.32 -11.33
CA ARG A 28 2.33 1.86 -11.26
C ARG A 28 3.56 1.15 -10.72
N LYS A 29 4.75 1.50 -11.22
CA LYS A 29 6.02 0.93 -10.76
C LYS A 29 6.25 1.20 -9.27
N GLN A 30 6.00 2.44 -8.82
CA GLN A 30 6.18 2.81 -7.42
C GLN A 30 5.13 2.17 -6.50
N THR A 31 3.88 2.04 -6.96
CA THR A 31 2.81 1.37 -6.22
C THR A 31 3.16 -0.11 -5.99
N LEU A 32 3.73 -0.79 -6.99
CA LEU A 32 4.26 -2.16 -6.84
C LEU A 32 5.40 -2.23 -5.81
N ALA A 33 6.28 -1.23 -5.75
CA ALA A 33 7.34 -1.18 -4.74
C ALA A 33 6.74 -1.07 -3.32
N VAL A 34 5.74 -0.22 -3.12
CA VAL A 34 5.04 -0.11 -1.83
C VAL A 34 4.32 -1.41 -1.48
N GLN A 35 3.67 -2.06 -2.45
CA GLN A 35 3.05 -3.38 -2.26
C GLN A 35 4.08 -4.40 -1.77
N HIS A 36 5.27 -4.47 -2.37
CA HIS A 36 6.30 -5.40 -1.92
C HIS A 36 6.74 -5.14 -0.48
N VAL A 37 6.80 -3.88 -0.05
CA VAL A 37 7.09 -3.54 1.35
C VAL A 37 5.93 -3.96 2.26
N ALA A 38 4.68 -3.70 1.88
CA ALA A 38 3.51 -4.14 2.64
C ALA A 38 3.45 -5.67 2.78
N VAL A 39 3.77 -6.40 1.71
CA VAL A 39 3.88 -7.87 1.68
C VAL A 39 4.99 -8.39 2.59
N LYS A 40 6.09 -7.63 2.79
CA LYS A 40 7.18 -8.01 3.71
C LYS A 40 6.83 -7.73 5.17
N LEU A 41 6.13 -6.64 5.43
CA LEU A 41 5.69 -6.27 6.79
C LEU A 41 4.47 -7.08 7.25
N CYS A 42 3.70 -7.64 6.30
CA CYS A 42 2.53 -8.46 6.60
C CYS A 42 2.91 -9.62 7.53
N PRO A 43 2.27 -9.74 8.70
CA PRO A 43 2.54 -10.83 9.61
C PRO A 43 2.18 -12.15 8.95
N VAL A 44 3.05 -13.15 9.13
CA VAL A 44 2.78 -14.54 8.80
C VAL A 44 2.65 -15.28 10.12
N TYR A 45 1.46 -15.79 10.40
CA TYR A 45 1.27 -16.60 11.61
C TYR A 45 1.99 -17.93 11.43
N TYR A 46 3.18 -18.03 12.04
CA TYR A 46 3.91 -19.27 12.22
C TYR A 46 4.29 -19.35 13.70
N PRO A 47 3.55 -20.12 14.52
CA PRO A 47 4.05 -20.44 15.84
C PRO A 47 5.33 -21.28 15.64
N LYS A 48 6.32 -21.12 16.53
CA LYS A 48 7.58 -21.89 16.55
C LYS A 48 7.30 -23.41 16.67
N GLY A 49 6.99 -24.08 15.57
CA GLY A 49 6.70 -25.52 15.54
C GLY A 49 5.39 -25.79 14.80
N ASP A 50 5.54 -26.39 13.62
CA ASP A 50 4.53 -26.91 12.70
C ASP A 50 3.42 -25.96 12.19
N PRO A 51 3.09 -25.99 10.89
CA PRO A 51 1.94 -25.26 10.34
C PRO A 51 0.66 -25.68 11.06
N ILE A 52 -0.16 -24.74 11.54
CA ILE A 52 -1.49 -25.08 12.05
C ILE A 52 -2.29 -25.71 10.90
N PRO A 53 -2.73 -26.98 11.01
CA PRO A 53 -3.50 -27.63 9.97
C PRO A 53 -4.78 -26.82 9.67
N GLY A 54 -4.92 -26.37 8.42
CA GLY A 54 -6.09 -25.59 7.97
C GLY A 54 -5.94 -24.07 8.02
N VAL A 55 -4.83 -23.51 8.55
CA VAL A 55 -4.54 -22.08 8.47
C VAL A 55 -3.55 -21.84 7.34
N SER A 56 -4.01 -21.20 6.27
CA SER A 56 -3.14 -20.85 5.15
C SER A 56 -2.09 -19.83 5.61
N SER A 57 -0.86 -20.29 5.77
CA SER A 57 0.30 -19.48 6.10
C SER A 57 0.56 -18.48 4.97
N GLY A 58 0.03 -17.26 5.13
CA GLY A 58 0.22 -16.17 4.18
C GLY A 58 -0.95 -15.86 3.25
N GLU A 59 -2.17 -16.29 3.55
CA GLU A 59 -3.36 -15.88 2.79
C GLU A 59 -3.50 -14.35 2.71
N LEU A 60 -3.35 -13.65 3.85
CA LEU A 60 -3.37 -12.20 3.91
C LEU A 60 -2.27 -11.59 3.02
N ARG A 61 -1.06 -12.14 3.11
CA ARG A 61 0.10 -11.70 2.32
C ARG A 61 -0.15 -11.84 0.82
N ASN A 62 -0.76 -12.93 0.39
CA ASN A 62 -1.09 -13.21 -1.01
C ASN A 62 -2.32 -12.42 -1.51
N SER A 63 -3.05 -11.77 -0.61
CA SER A 63 -4.25 -10.98 -0.93
C SER A 63 -3.99 -9.47 -1.06
N ILE A 64 -2.73 -9.03 -0.94
CA ILE A 64 -2.37 -7.61 -1.10
C ILE A 64 -2.18 -7.34 -2.59
N PHE A 65 -3.03 -6.50 -3.16
CA PHE A 65 -3.06 -6.14 -4.57
C PHE A 65 -2.81 -4.64 -4.77
N THR A 66 -2.57 -4.26 -6.02
CA THR A 66 -2.43 -2.86 -6.42
C THR A 66 -3.46 -2.51 -7.48
N LYS A 67 -3.90 -1.25 -7.46
CA LYS A 67 -4.74 -0.64 -8.48
C LYS A 67 -4.19 0.73 -8.78
N VAL A 68 -4.12 1.09 -10.06
CA VAL A 68 -3.80 2.46 -10.46
C VAL A 68 -5.02 3.02 -11.16
N GLU A 69 -5.55 4.11 -10.64
CA GLU A 69 -6.66 4.84 -11.21
C GLU A 69 -6.14 6.14 -11.80
N GLN A 70 -6.63 6.49 -12.97
CA GLN A 70 -6.30 7.73 -13.64
C GLN A 70 -7.58 8.53 -13.80
N ASP A 71 -7.65 9.65 -13.12
CA ASP A 71 -8.70 10.65 -13.26
C ASP A 71 -8.16 11.84 -14.09
N ALA A 72 -9.04 12.76 -14.47
CA ALA A 72 -8.68 13.93 -15.29
C ALA A 72 -7.59 14.80 -14.65
N ASP A 73 -7.54 14.85 -13.31
CA ASP A 73 -6.62 15.70 -12.56
C ASP A 73 -5.45 14.96 -11.92
N ALA A 74 -5.55 13.63 -11.74
CA ALA A 74 -4.56 12.87 -10.96
C ALA A 74 -4.48 11.38 -11.32
N THR A 75 -3.27 10.85 -11.22
CA THR A 75 -3.01 9.41 -11.23
C THR A 75 -2.79 8.93 -9.80
N ILE A 76 -3.66 8.04 -9.31
CA ILE A 76 -3.66 7.55 -7.94
C ILE A 76 -3.26 6.06 -7.94
N GLY A 77 -2.20 5.74 -7.20
CA GLY A 77 -1.77 4.37 -6.94
C GLY A 77 -2.29 3.88 -5.59
N CYS A 78 -3.11 2.84 -5.60
CA CYS A 78 -3.72 2.24 -4.41
C CYS A 78 -3.15 0.85 -4.14
N VAL A 79 -2.80 0.58 -2.88
CA VAL A 79 -2.49 -0.77 -2.36
C VAL A 79 -3.66 -1.19 -1.47
N TYR A 80 -4.22 -2.36 -1.70
CA TYR A 80 -5.41 -2.83 -0.97
C TYR A 80 -5.38 -4.33 -0.75
N THR A 81 -6.25 -4.81 0.14
CA THR A 81 -6.48 -6.24 0.37
C THR A 81 -7.97 -6.55 0.23
N THR A 82 -8.27 -7.76 -0.20
CA THR A 82 -9.66 -8.25 -0.31
C THR A 82 -10.13 -8.95 0.96
N LYS A 83 -9.27 -9.12 1.97
CA LYS A 83 -9.60 -9.88 3.18
C LYS A 83 -10.30 -8.99 4.20
N ALA A 84 -11.54 -9.35 4.54
CA ALA A 84 -12.35 -8.64 5.53
C ALA A 84 -11.72 -8.60 6.93
N TYR A 85 -10.84 -9.56 7.26
CA TYR A 85 -10.17 -9.60 8.56
C TYR A 85 -8.89 -8.75 8.62
N ALA A 86 -8.40 -8.24 7.49
CA ALA A 86 -7.15 -7.48 7.43
C ALA A 86 -7.15 -6.21 8.30
N PRO A 87 -8.25 -5.43 8.41
CA PRO A 87 -8.29 -4.28 9.31
C PRO A 87 -8.04 -4.66 10.77
N TYR A 88 -8.55 -5.82 11.23
CA TYR A 88 -8.31 -6.27 12.59
C TYR A 88 -6.84 -6.61 12.84
N VAL A 89 -6.10 -7.02 11.82
CA VAL A 89 -4.65 -7.28 11.90
C VAL A 89 -3.88 -5.96 11.89
N GLU A 90 -4.19 -5.04 10.98
CA GLU A 90 -3.53 -3.73 10.87
C GLU A 90 -3.70 -2.89 12.15
N PHE A 91 -4.92 -2.84 12.69
CA PHE A 91 -5.28 -1.95 13.80
C PHE A 91 -5.31 -2.64 15.18
N GLY A 92 -5.28 -3.97 15.22
CA GLY A 92 -5.48 -4.73 16.46
C GLY A 92 -6.95 -4.77 16.88
N THR A 93 -7.24 -5.51 17.95
CA THR A 93 -8.59 -5.66 18.51
C THR A 93 -8.56 -5.68 20.04
N GLY A 94 -9.68 -5.30 20.66
CA GLY A 94 -9.86 -5.34 22.11
C GLY A 94 -9.01 -4.32 22.89
N PRO A 95 -9.01 -4.41 24.24
CA PRO A 95 -8.13 -3.60 25.09
C PRO A 95 -6.63 -3.78 24.75
N VAL A 96 -6.24 -4.97 24.32
CA VAL A 96 -4.84 -5.26 23.93
C VAL A 96 -4.44 -4.47 22.68
N GLY A 97 -5.33 -4.40 21.69
CA GLY A 97 -5.13 -3.61 20.48
C GLY A 97 -5.01 -2.13 20.79
N GLU A 98 -5.89 -1.60 21.65
CA GLU A 98 -5.84 -0.19 22.06
C GLU A 98 -4.54 0.16 22.77
N ALA A 99 -4.08 -0.68 23.71
CA ALA A 99 -2.80 -0.46 24.38
C ALA A 99 -1.59 -0.60 23.45
N ASN A 100 -1.70 -1.40 22.37
CA ASN A 100 -0.60 -1.74 21.46
C ASN A 100 -0.92 -1.39 20.00
N HIS A 101 -1.29 -0.13 19.75
CA HIS A 101 -1.61 0.40 18.42
C HIS A 101 -0.50 1.29 17.80
N ALA A 102 0.76 1.13 18.23
CA ALA A 102 1.86 1.92 17.69
C ALA A 102 2.07 1.64 16.18
N GLY A 103 2.16 2.70 15.36
CA GLY A 103 2.42 2.58 13.93
C GLY A 103 1.19 2.42 13.04
N ILE A 104 -0.02 2.52 13.59
CA ILE A 104 -1.25 2.61 12.78
C ILE A 104 -1.39 3.99 12.10
N SER A 105 -2.27 4.07 11.12
CA SER A 105 -2.60 5.35 10.47
C SER A 105 -3.29 6.30 11.45
N PRO A 106 -2.79 7.54 11.63
CA PRO A 106 -3.45 8.56 12.47
C PRO A 106 -4.73 9.11 11.81
N ASN A 107 -4.93 8.86 10.52
CA ASN A 107 -6.07 9.38 9.75
C ASN A 107 -7.31 8.50 9.84
N VAL A 108 -7.21 7.31 10.44
CA VAL A 108 -8.33 6.37 10.57
C VAL A 108 -8.79 6.37 12.02
N PRO A 109 -10.02 6.84 12.33
CA PRO A 109 -10.55 6.75 13.68
C PRO A 109 -10.92 5.29 13.98
N VAL A 110 -10.15 4.65 14.86
CA VAL A 110 -10.40 3.28 15.31
C VAL A 110 -11.03 3.32 16.70
N ALA A 111 -12.11 2.56 16.90
CA ALA A 111 -12.72 2.34 18.20
C ALA A 111 -12.56 0.87 18.61
N TYR A 112 -12.11 0.63 19.84
CA TYR A 112 -11.88 -0.71 20.37
C TYR A 112 -13.01 -1.12 21.30
N ARG A 113 -13.46 -2.37 21.15
CA ARG A 113 -14.38 -2.97 22.12
C ARG A 113 -13.60 -3.29 23.40
N GLN A 114 -14.10 -2.85 24.55
CA GLN A 114 -13.44 -3.07 25.84
C GLN A 114 -13.75 -4.45 26.44
N ASP A 115 -14.83 -5.08 26.03
CA ASP A 115 -15.19 -6.42 26.52
C ASP A 115 -14.40 -7.50 25.78
N GLY A 116 -13.80 -8.40 26.55
CA GLY A 116 -13.22 -9.63 26.02
C GLY A 116 -14.27 -10.59 25.45
N TRP A 117 -13.84 -11.51 24.59
CA TRP A 117 -14.67 -12.59 24.08
C TRP A 117 -14.39 -13.87 24.86
N VAL A 118 -15.42 -14.46 25.47
CA VAL A 118 -15.39 -15.80 26.06
C VAL A 118 -16.05 -16.83 25.14
N TRP A 119 -15.41 -17.97 24.89
CA TRP A 119 -16.00 -19.09 24.14
C TRP A 119 -15.77 -20.42 24.85
N GLN A 120 -16.60 -21.40 24.54
CA GLN A 120 -16.46 -22.77 25.04
C GLN A 120 -15.84 -23.66 23.98
N ASP A 121 -14.85 -24.47 24.35
CA ASP A 121 -14.27 -25.48 23.47
C ASP A 121 -15.17 -26.73 23.36
N LYS A 122 -14.76 -27.70 22.52
CA LYS A 122 -15.50 -28.95 22.31
C LYS A 122 -15.49 -29.89 23.52
N GLU A 123 -14.56 -29.68 24.47
CA GLU A 123 -14.38 -30.49 25.68
C GLU A 123 -15.11 -29.86 26.89
N GLY A 124 -15.73 -28.69 26.70
CA GLY A 124 -16.50 -27.98 27.70
C GLY A 124 -15.72 -26.91 28.48
N GLY A 125 -14.44 -26.70 28.17
CA GLY A 125 -13.59 -25.68 28.76
C GLY A 125 -13.92 -24.27 28.26
N PHE A 126 -13.88 -23.29 29.16
CA PHE A 126 -14.06 -21.88 28.82
C PHE A 126 -12.72 -21.21 28.56
N HIS A 127 -12.63 -20.52 27.43
CA HIS A 127 -11.49 -19.72 27.02
C HIS A 127 -11.91 -18.27 26.86
N SER A 128 -10.97 -17.34 27.05
CA SER A 128 -11.22 -15.91 26.87
C SER A 128 -10.09 -15.23 26.10
N THR A 129 -10.42 -14.18 25.36
CA THR A 129 -9.46 -13.30 24.70
C THR A 129 -9.83 -11.84 24.92
N GLU A 130 -8.83 -11.02 25.21
CA GLU A 130 -8.94 -9.56 25.31
C GLU A 130 -8.53 -8.87 23.98
N GLY A 131 -8.54 -9.64 22.89
CA GLY A 131 -8.16 -9.19 21.56
C GLY A 131 -6.69 -9.41 21.21
N GLN A 132 -6.22 -8.72 20.18
CA GLN A 132 -4.88 -8.89 19.61
C GLN A 132 -4.18 -7.54 19.43
N PRO A 133 -2.84 -7.48 19.60
CA PRO A 133 -2.08 -6.26 19.35
C PRO A 133 -2.13 -5.86 17.88
N ALA A 134 -1.96 -4.57 17.57
CA ALA A 134 -1.88 -4.11 16.20
C ALA A 134 -0.60 -4.62 15.51
N GLN A 135 -0.74 -5.06 14.27
CA GLN A 135 0.36 -5.51 13.42
C GLN A 135 0.31 -4.72 12.10
N PRO A 136 0.66 -3.42 12.14
CA PRO A 136 0.51 -2.55 10.99
C PRO A 136 1.49 -2.93 9.89
N PHE A 137 0.98 -3.17 8.69
CA PHE A 137 1.75 -3.57 7.51
C PHE A 137 1.49 -2.66 6.31
N MET A 138 0.32 -2.03 6.22
CA MET A 138 -0.02 -1.13 5.11
C MET A 138 0.48 0.30 5.36
N TYR A 139 0.10 0.89 6.49
CA TYR A 139 0.47 2.29 6.76
C TYR A 139 1.98 2.50 6.89
N PRO A 140 2.74 1.64 7.61
CA PRO A 140 4.20 1.76 7.67
C PRO A 140 4.87 1.55 6.31
N ALA A 141 4.32 0.69 5.45
CA ALA A 141 4.83 0.50 4.09
C ALA A 141 4.71 1.76 3.24
N LEU A 142 3.56 2.43 3.31
CA LEU A 142 3.36 3.72 2.63
C LEU A 142 4.29 4.79 3.20
N LYS A 143 4.34 4.93 4.53
CA LYS A 143 5.09 6.00 5.20
C LYS A 143 6.61 5.88 5.01
N SER A 144 7.15 4.66 5.05
CA SER A 144 8.58 4.41 4.83
C SER A 144 9.01 4.70 3.39
N MET A 145 8.11 4.52 2.42
CA MET A 145 8.40 4.70 0.99
C MET A 145 8.10 6.11 0.47
N GLU A 146 7.40 6.96 1.22
CA GLU A 146 6.95 8.31 0.80
C GLU A 146 8.03 9.12 0.07
N LYS A 147 9.20 9.32 0.69
CA LYS A 147 10.32 10.08 0.10
C LYS A 147 10.89 9.41 -1.14
N HIS A 148 10.99 8.08 -1.12
CA HIS A 148 11.52 7.31 -2.25
C HIS A 148 10.61 7.43 -3.47
N VAL A 149 9.29 7.28 -3.27
CA VAL A 149 8.29 7.36 -4.33
C VAL A 149 8.29 8.74 -4.99
N ILE A 150 8.26 9.81 -4.20
CA ILE A 150 8.29 11.19 -4.72
C ILE A 150 9.55 11.43 -5.56
N THR A 151 10.71 11.01 -5.03
CA THR A 151 12.00 11.18 -5.72
C THR A 151 12.06 10.37 -7.02
N ALA A 152 11.58 9.12 -6.99
CA ALA A 152 11.61 8.24 -8.15
C ALA A 152 10.67 8.73 -9.27
N ILE A 153 9.47 9.19 -8.92
CA ILE A 153 8.54 9.79 -9.90
C ILE A 153 9.15 11.06 -10.50
N GLY A 154 9.73 11.93 -9.67
CA GLY A 154 10.41 13.14 -10.15
C GLY A 154 11.54 12.83 -11.13
N ASN A 155 12.36 11.81 -10.84
CA ASN A 155 13.44 11.37 -11.72
C ASN A 155 12.91 10.77 -13.04
N ASP A 156 11.85 9.94 -12.98
CA ASP A 156 11.23 9.36 -14.17
C ASP A 156 10.65 10.45 -15.10
N LEU A 157 10.05 11.50 -14.52
CA LEU A 157 9.55 12.66 -15.26
C LEU A 157 10.68 13.48 -15.89
N GLN A 158 11.75 13.76 -15.15
CA GLN A 158 12.90 14.49 -15.68
C GLN A 158 13.57 13.72 -16.83
N ALA A 159 13.69 12.39 -16.71
CA ALA A 159 14.23 11.55 -17.77
C ALA A 159 13.36 11.64 -19.04
N ALA A 160 12.04 11.54 -18.90
CA ALA A 160 11.13 11.69 -20.03
C ALA A 160 11.19 13.09 -20.68
N MET A 161 11.30 14.16 -19.88
CA MET A 161 11.48 15.51 -20.43
C MET A 161 12.77 15.65 -21.22
N ARG A 162 13.86 15.00 -20.81
CA ARG A 162 15.13 14.98 -21.57
C ARG A 162 14.99 14.22 -22.88
N GLU A 163 14.31 13.06 -22.88
CA GLU A 163 14.05 12.29 -24.09
C GLU A 163 13.21 13.08 -25.11
N VAL A 164 12.14 13.75 -24.66
CA VAL A 164 11.28 14.59 -25.53
C VAL A 164 11.99 15.88 -25.95
N GLY A 165 12.80 16.47 -25.08
CA GLY A 165 13.64 17.63 -25.36
C GLY A 165 14.66 17.37 -26.46
N GLY A 166 15.06 16.10 -26.63
CA GLY A 166 16.11 15.65 -27.54
C GLY A 166 17.48 15.91 -26.92
N ASN A 167 18.30 14.86 -26.79
CA ASN A 167 19.72 15.01 -26.55
C ASN A 167 20.30 15.98 -27.58
N GLN A 168 20.75 17.15 -27.11
CA GLN A 168 21.88 17.85 -27.72
C GLN A 168 23.15 17.37 -27.05
#